data_AF-A0A952W8R4-F1
#
_entry.id   AF-A0A952W8R4-F1
#
_cell.length_a   1.000
_cell.length_b   1.000
_cell.length_c   1.000
_cell.angle_alpha   90.00
_cell.angle_beta   90.00
_cell.angle_gamma   90.00
#
_symmetry.space_group_name_H-M   'P 1'
#
loop_
_entity.id
_entity.type
_entity.pdbx_description
1 polymer ?
#
loop_
_entity_poly.entity_id
_entity_poly.type
_entity_poly.pdbx_seq_one_letter_code
_entity_poly.pdbx_strand_id
1 'polypeptide(L)'
;MGSDQTSGSTGIEPSPPATLNPDTGDDSIDRDLFGRPPRHHPDWSHRRGEPRVFALGWTVYLMMLTTLMFAWAGGRGIMSPESFRVSARLTMVLLLVGITLLWPMTRLSQAAPQRPLPSTLKDLLIIALPAQALIWPHIWLCRWPVEVVAAAAAAVAIWAVAIGAILAIAWGFFGVGNTCRILAMAACVILVVSGAVVALVDASLAAGRTPPLAQLPWMYTPLTSIFELTRDRPWSGRSADIGPGHLRALVVIGALSVGGWAVAAMLPGCRFKR
;
A
#
# COMPACT_ATOMS: atom_id res chain seq x y z
N MET A 1 55.37 -67.94 46.34
CA MET A 1 56.09 -67.36 47.50
C MET A 1 56.04 -65.85 47.32
N GLY A 2 55.22 -65.16 48.13
CA GLY A 2 55.11 -63.69 48.22
C GLY A 2 54.46 -63.02 47.00
N SER A 3 53.59 -62.03 47.13
CA SER A 3 53.04 -61.32 48.28
C SER A 3 51.96 -60.39 47.76
N ASP A 4 50.86 -60.29 48.50
CA ASP A 4 49.84 -59.25 48.40
C ASP A 4 50.45 -57.84 48.31
N GLN A 5 49.91 -57.02 47.41
CA GLN A 5 49.75 -55.59 47.65
C GLN A 5 48.41 -55.11 47.11
N THR A 6 47.45 -55.09 48.03
CA THR A 6 46.32 -54.17 48.06
C THR A 6 46.81 -52.73 48.13
N SER A 7 46.49 -51.90 47.13
CA SER A 7 46.57 -50.45 47.24
C SER A 7 45.26 -49.84 46.74
N GLY A 8 44.59 -49.19 47.68
CA GLY A 8 43.23 -48.69 47.56
C GLY A 8 43.09 -47.64 46.46
N SER A 9 42.14 -47.88 45.56
CA SER A 9 41.51 -46.85 44.78
C SER A 9 40.63 -46.02 45.72
N THR A 10 41.12 -44.84 46.08
CA THR A 10 40.28 -43.76 46.60
C THR A 10 39.20 -43.49 45.56
N GLY A 11 37.97 -43.86 45.90
CA GLY A 11 36.78 -43.55 45.12
C GLY A 11 36.69 -42.03 44.95
N ILE A 12 37.16 -41.55 43.80
CA ILE A 12 36.58 -40.37 43.18
C ILE A 12 35.20 -40.85 42.75
N GLU A 13 34.21 -40.59 43.61
CA GLU A 13 32.81 -40.69 43.24
C GLU A 13 32.67 -39.86 41.95
N PRO A 14 32.41 -40.49 40.79
CA PRO A 14 32.26 -39.74 39.56
C PRO A 14 31.11 -38.79 39.82
N SER A 15 31.41 -37.48 39.82
CA SER A 15 30.36 -36.48 39.80
C SER A 15 29.38 -36.93 38.74
N PRO A 16 28.09 -37.14 39.09
CA PRO A 16 27.12 -37.62 38.13
C PRO A 16 27.27 -36.73 36.89
N PRO A 17 27.39 -37.33 35.70
CA PRO A 17 27.61 -36.57 34.47
C PRO A 17 26.60 -35.46 34.51
N ALA A 18 27.08 -34.20 34.44
CA ALA A 18 26.23 -33.03 34.44
C ALA A 18 25.09 -33.38 33.50
N THR A 19 23.94 -33.70 34.09
CA THR A 19 22.74 -33.98 33.34
C THR A 19 22.47 -32.60 32.80
N LEU A 20 22.95 -32.37 31.58
CA LEU A 20 22.35 -31.45 30.64
C LEU A 20 20.87 -31.63 30.89
N ASN A 21 20.30 -30.71 31.66
CA ASN A 21 18.87 -30.55 31.74
C ASN A 21 18.53 -30.42 30.26
N PRO A 22 17.90 -31.43 29.63
CA PRO A 22 17.47 -31.28 28.26
C PRO A 22 16.44 -30.19 28.39
N ASP A 23 16.84 -28.97 27.98
CA ASP A 23 16.06 -27.73 28.05
C ASP A 23 14.59 -28.11 28.14
N THR A 24 14.09 -28.15 29.38
CA THR A 24 12.67 -28.42 29.62
C THR A 24 12.02 -27.29 28.89
N GLY A 25 11.48 -27.62 27.72
CA GLY A 25 10.99 -26.70 26.72
C GLY A 25 10.10 -25.69 27.40
N ASP A 26 10.72 -24.59 27.84
CA ASP A 26 10.09 -23.31 27.97
C ASP A 26 9.96 -22.84 26.53
N ASP A 27 9.10 -23.59 25.82
CA ASP A 27 8.21 -23.12 24.80
C ASP A 27 7.76 -21.78 25.32
N SER A 28 8.48 -20.73 24.92
CA SER A 28 8.12 -19.36 25.21
C SER A 28 6.77 -19.21 24.52
N ILE A 29 5.71 -19.51 25.27
CA ILE A 29 4.34 -19.50 24.76
C ILE A 29 4.21 -18.13 24.17
N ASP A 30 4.17 -18.06 22.84
CA ASP A 30 4.14 -16.80 22.14
C ASP A 30 2.83 -16.15 22.59
N ARG A 31 2.95 -15.13 23.44
CA ARG A 31 1.83 -14.49 24.11
C ARG A 31 1.42 -13.32 23.24
N ASP A 32 0.12 -13.02 23.22
CA ASP A 32 -0.37 -11.88 22.44
C ASP A 32 0.24 -10.56 22.92
N LEU A 33 0.01 -9.48 22.14
CA LEU A 33 0.42 -8.12 22.54
C LEU A 33 -0.13 -7.71 23.93
N PHE A 34 -1.06 -8.49 24.49
CA PHE A 34 -1.69 -8.34 25.79
C PHE A 34 -1.36 -9.50 26.76
N GLY A 35 -0.35 -10.33 26.49
CA GLY A 35 0.12 -11.39 27.37
C GLY A 35 -0.72 -12.67 27.42
N ARG A 36 -1.72 -12.86 26.55
CA ARG A 36 -2.65 -14.02 26.59
C ARG A 36 -2.16 -15.20 25.75
N PRO A 37 -2.27 -16.44 26.26
CA PRO A 37 -1.93 -17.64 25.49
C PRO A 37 -2.95 -17.90 24.38
N PRO A 38 -2.52 -18.40 23.21
CA PRO A 38 -3.41 -18.68 22.09
C PRO A 38 -4.34 -19.86 22.44
N ARG A 39 -5.65 -19.66 22.34
CA ARG A 39 -6.64 -20.69 22.72
C ARG A 39 -6.74 -21.86 21.73
N HIS A 40 -6.39 -21.68 20.45
CA HIS A 40 -6.71 -22.67 19.40
C HIS A 40 -5.60 -22.99 18.37
N HIS A 41 -4.52 -22.21 18.29
CA HIS A 41 -3.39 -22.52 17.40
C HIS A 41 -2.06 -22.08 18.05
N PRO A 42 -1.10 -23.00 18.25
CA PRO A 42 0.17 -22.70 18.91
C PRO A 42 1.08 -21.77 18.10
N ASP A 43 0.88 -21.70 16.78
CA ASP A 43 1.78 -20.97 15.90
C ASP A 43 1.25 -19.56 15.60
N TRP A 44 1.91 -18.52 16.12
CA TRP A 44 1.55 -17.11 15.96
C TRP A 44 1.91 -16.52 14.59
N SER A 45 2.64 -17.27 13.76
CA SER A 45 3.09 -16.82 12.44
C SER A 45 1.95 -16.36 11.52
N HIS A 46 0.74 -16.89 11.70
CA HIS A 46 -0.46 -16.49 10.95
C HIS A 46 -1.02 -15.09 11.34
N ARG A 47 -0.60 -14.48 12.46
CA ARG A 47 -1.09 -13.17 12.94
C ARG A 47 -0.24 -11.96 12.53
N ARG A 48 0.93 -12.16 11.89
CA ARG A 48 1.80 -11.06 11.43
C ARG A 48 1.22 -10.21 10.27
N GLY A 49 -0.01 -10.49 9.83
CA GLY A 49 -0.74 -9.74 8.82
C GLY A 49 -2.01 -9.03 9.32
N GLU A 50 -2.19 -8.85 10.64
CA GLU A 50 -3.44 -8.31 11.20
C GLU A 50 -3.85 -6.98 10.55
N PRO A 51 -5.07 -6.90 9.96
CA PRO A 51 -5.59 -5.70 9.29
C PRO A 51 -5.56 -4.43 10.16
N ARG A 52 -5.52 -4.60 11.49
CA ARG A 52 -5.55 -3.52 12.48
C ARG A 52 -4.27 -2.69 12.48
N VAL A 53 -3.10 -3.34 12.50
CA VAL A 53 -1.80 -2.63 12.49
C VAL A 53 -1.65 -1.87 11.19
N PHE A 54 -2.05 -2.49 10.08
CA PHE A 54 -2.08 -1.82 8.78
C PHE A 54 -3.03 -0.61 8.76
N ALA A 55 -4.25 -0.75 9.26
CA ALA A 55 -5.22 0.35 9.37
C ALA A 55 -4.71 1.50 10.27
N LEU A 56 -4.06 1.17 11.39
CA LEU A 56 -3.44 2.16 12.27
C LEU A 56 -2.32 2.93 11.55
N GLY A 57 -1.39 2.21 10.93
CA GLY A 57 -0.30 2.82 10.16
C GLY A 57 -0.82 3.70 9.02
N TRP A 58 -1.86 3.23 8.31
CA TRP A 58 -2.55 4.01 7.27
C TRP A 58 -3.19 5.28 7.84
N THR A 59 -3.85 5.20 8.99
CA THR A 59 -4.50 6.36 9.63
C THR A 59 -3.46 7.39 10.08
N VAL A 60 -2.36 6.96 10.70
CA VAL A 60 -1.24 7.83 11.08
C VAL A 60 -0.64 8.50 9.85
N TYR A 61 -0.47 7.75 8.76
CA TYR A 61 0.01 8.28 7.49
C TYR A 61 -0.92 9.37 6.93
N LEU A 62 -2.24 9.14 6.88
CA LEU A 62 -3.21 10.15 6.42
C LEU A 62 -3.25 11.39 7.32
N MET A 63 -3.08 11.21 8.64
CA MET A 63 -2.96 12.32 9.57
C MET A 63 -1.72 13.16 9.27
N MET A 64 -0.57 12.53 9.02
CA MET A 64 0.66 13.22 8.62
C MET A 64 0.48 13.98 7.29
N LEU A 65 -0.18 13.39 6.30
CA LEU A 65 -0.47 14.07 5.03
C LEU A 65 -1.33 15.32 5.22
N THR A 66 -2.33 15.24 6.10
CA THR A 66 -3.22 16.35 6.42
C THR A 66 -2.45 17.46 7.16
N THR A 67 -1.64 17.11 8.16
CA THR A 67 -0.78 18.06 8.87
C THR A 67 0.19 18.75 7.91
N LEU A 68 0.82 17.99 7.01
CA LEU A 68 1.74 18.55 6.01
C LEU A 68 1.03 19.51 5.05
N MET A 69 -0.19 19.19 4.63
CA MET A 69 -1.02 20.07 3.80
C MET A 69 -1.23 21.44 4.45
N PHE A 70 -1.65 21.46 5.72
CA PHE A 70 -1.92 22.69 6.47
C PHE A 70 -0.63 23.44 6.82
N ALA A 71 0.44 22.72 7.17
CA ALA A 71 1.75 23.32 7.43
C ALA A 71 2.28 24.03 6.16
N TRP A 72 2.15 23.41 4.99
CA TRP A 72 2.57 24.00 3.72
C TRP A 72 1.68 25.17 3.30
N ALA A 73 0.36 25.04 3.42
CA ALA A 73 -0.58 26.12 3.10
C ALA A 73 -0.40 27.33 4.02
N GLY A 74 -0.17 27.11 5.32
CA GLY A 74 -0.04 28.15 6.33
C GLY A 74 1.35 28.77 6.47
N GLY A 75 2.41 28.07 6.06
CA GLY A 75 3.80 28.50 6.27
C GLY A 75 4.18 29.83 5.62
N ARG A 76 3.36 30.34 4.69
CA ARG A 76 3.57 31.64 4.00
C ARG A 76 2.76 32.80 4.59
N GLY A 77 2.00 32.56 5.68
CA GLY A 77 1.18 33.59 6.34
C GLY A 77 -0.07 34.04 5.55
N ILE A 78 -0.30 33.49 4.35
CA ILE A 78 -1.44 33.83 3.50
C ILE A 78 -2.26 32.56 3.23
N MET A 79 -3.39 32.45 3.91
CA MET A 79 -4.38 31.39 3.71
C MET A 79 -5.31 31.76 2.54
N SER A 80 -4.78 31.69 1.31
CA SER A 80 -5.59 31.88 0.10
C SER A 80 -5.99 30.54 -0.54
N PRO A 81 -7.09 30.48 -1.30
CA PRO A 81 -7.48 29.27 -2.04
C PRO A 81 -6.38 28.74 -2.97
N GLU A 82 -5.54 29.63 -3.53
CA GLU A 82 -4.42 29.25 -4.39
C GLU A 82 -3.35 28.46 -3.62
N SER A 83 -3.02 28.89 -2.39
CA SER A 83 -2.12 28.14 -1.51
C SER A 83 -2.67 26.74 -1.21
N PHE A 84 -3.97 26.64 -0.93
CA PHE A 84 -4.62 25.35 -0.67
C PHE A 84 -4.65 24.44 -1.89
N ARG A 85 -4.84 24.96 -3.11
CA ARG A 85 -4.83 24.14 -4.34
C ARG A 85 -3.50 23.42 -4.53
N VAL A 86 -2.38 24.13 -4.35
CA VAL A 86 -1.05 23.52 -4.49
C VAL A 86 -0.83 22.45 -3.42
N SER A 87 -1.15 22.76 -2.16
CA SER A 87 -1.06 21.79 -1.07
C SER A 87 -1.93 20.56 -1.31
N ALA A 88 -3.19 20.75 -1.72
CA ALA A 88 -4.14 19.67 -1.98
C ALA A 88 -3.66 18.74 -3.10
N ARG A 89 -3.10 19.29 -4.19
CA ARG A 89 -2.48 18.48 -5.27
C ARG A 89 -1.38 17.59 -4.72
N LEU A 90 -0.45 18.15 -3.93
CA LEU A 90 0.64 17.40 -3.32
C LEU A 90 0.11 16.34 -2.35
N THR A 91 -0.89 16.67 -1.53
CA THR A 91 -1.54 15.72 -0.62
C THR A 91 -2.19 14.55 -1.36
N MET A 92 -2.91 14.81 -2.46
CA MET A 92 -3.52 13.75 -3.28
C MET A 92 -2.46 12.89 -4.00
N VAL A 93 -1.35 13.48 -4.43
CA VAL A 93 -0.23 12.75 -5.02
C VAL A 93 0.43 11.84 -3.98
N LEU A 94 0.70 12.36 -2.78
CA LEU A 94 1.23 11.56 -1.67
C LEU A 94 0.26 10.44 -1.27
N LEU A 95 -1.04 10.74 -1.17
CA LEU A 95 -2.08 9.74 -0.95
C LEU A 95 -1.99 8.60 -1.97
N LEU A 96 -1.83 8.92 -3.26
CA LEU A 96 -1.62 7.91 -4.30
C LEU A 96 -0.31 7.15 -4.15
N VAL A 97 0.80 7.79 -3.76
CA VAL A 97 2.04 7.07 -3.42
C VAL A 97 1.80 6.05 -2.29
N GLY A 98 1.03 6.43 -1.27
CA GLY A 98 0.59 5.52 -0.22
C GLY A 98 -0.17 4.30 -0.77
N ILE A 99 -1.09 4.52 -1.70
CA ILE A 99 -1.92 3.47 -2.32
C ILE A 99 -1.10 2.60 -3.28
N THR A 100 -0.29 3.19 -4.15
CA THR A 100 0.34 2.50 -5.28
C THR A 100 1.73 1.95 -4.97
N LEU A 101 2.36 2.42 -3.89
CA LEU A 101 3.69 1.97 -3.50
C LEU A 101 3.70 1.40 -2.09
N LEU A 102 3.29 2.18 -1.08
CA LEU A 102 3.43 1.76 0.31
C LEU A 102 2.57 0.52 0.61
N TRP A 103 1.28 0.56 0.27
CA TRP A 103 0.38 -0.57 0.48
C TRP A 103 0.86 -1.88 -0.18
N PRO A 104 1.15 -1.94 -1.50
CA PRO A 104 1.58 -3.18 -2.12
C PRO A 104 2.93 -3.65 -1.60
N MET A 105 3.86 -2.75 -1.27
CA MET A 105 5.15 -3.13 -0.68
C MET A 105 4.98 -3.74 0.71
N THR A 106 4.14 -3.15 1.56
CA THR A 106 3.82 -3.69 2.89
C THR A 106 3.10 -5.03 2.79
N ARG A 107 2.20 -5.21 1.83
CA ARG A 107 1.51 -6.49 1.67
C ARG A 107 2.40 -7.57 1.10
N LEU A 108 3.08 -7.29 -0.01
CA LEU A 108 3.98 -8.24 -0.62
C LEU A 108 5.15 -8.61 0.31
N SER A 109 5.52 -7.75 1.28
CA SER A 109 6.57 -8.09 2.25
C SER A 109 6.16 -9.14 3.28
N GLN A 110 4.85 -9.34 3.50
CA GLN A 110 4.28 -10.28 4.46
C GLN A 110 4.18 -11.71 3.89
N ALA A 111 3.83 -12.66 4.76
CA ALA A 111 3.49 -14.02 4.35
C ALA A 111 2.19 -14.04 3.52
N ALA A 112 2.09 -14.99 2.59
CA ALA A 112 0.93 -15.10 1.73
C ALA A 112 -0.36 -15.38 2.52
N PRO A 113 -1.44 -14.61 2.29
CA PRO A 113 -2.71 -14.87 2.95
C PRO A 113 -3.31 -16.19 2.45
N GLN A 114 -3.93 -16.96 3.34
CA GLN A 114 -4.66 -18.18 2.98
C GLN A 114 -5.83 -17.91 2.02
N ARG A 115 -6.41 -16.70 2.09
CA ARG A 115 -7.53 -16.26 1.26
C ARG A 115 -7.18 -14.91 0.62
N PRO A 116 -6.43 -14.91 -0.50
CA PRO A 116 -5.92 -13.67 -1.09
C PRO A 116 -6.99 -12.65 -1.42
N LEU A 117 -8.03 -13.05 -2.15
CA LEU A 117 -9.09 -12.14 -2.60
C LEU A 117 -9.82 -11.44 -1.46
N PRO A 118 -10.41 -12.15 -0.47
CA PRO A 118 -11.04 -11.49 0.67
C PRO A 118 -10.07 -10.62 1.49
N SER A 119 -8.80 -11.02 1.58
CA SER A 119 -7.79 -10.23 2.31
C SER A 119 -7.54 -8.90 1.60
N THR A 120 -7.27 -8.94 0.30
CA THR A 120 -7.02 -7.73 -0.50
C THR A 120 -8.25 -6.83 -0.59
N LEU A 121 -9.46 -7.39 -0.62
CA LEU A 121 -10.70 -6.60 -0.60
C LEU A 121 -10.88 -5.84 0.73
N LYS A 122 -10.53 -6.46 1.86
CA LYS A 122 -10.55 -5.79 3.17
C LYS A 122 -9.57 -4.61 3.20
N ASP A 123 -8.38 -4.80 2.65
CA ASP A 123 -7.38 -3.74 2.55
C ASP A 123 -7.87 -2.57 1.70
N LEU A 124 -8.47 -2.90 0.55
CA LEU A 124 -9.03 -1.91 -0.35
C LEU A 124 -10.05 -1.03 0.39
N LEU A 125 -10.93 -1.62 1.21
CA LEU A 125 -11.88 -0.86 2.02
C LEU A 125 -11.21 -0.01 3.11
N ILE A 126 -10.23 -0.58 3.82
CA ILE A 126 -9.45 0.12 4.85
C ILE A 126 -8.72 1.34 4.28
N ILE A 127 -8.27 1.26 3.04
CA ILE A 127 -7.51 2.31 2.36
C ILE A 127 -8.44 3.33 1.71
N ALA A 128 -9.39 2.84 0.91
CA ALA A 128 -10.23 3.69 0.07
C ALA A 128 -11.19 4.54 0.90
N LEU A 129 -11.83 4.00 1.95
CA LEU A 129 -12.82 4.77 2.72
C LEU A 129 -12.20 6.03 3.38
N PRO A 130 -11.08 5.95 4.12
CA PRO A 130 -10.42 7.14 4.66
C PRO A 130 -9.84 8.05 3.57
N ALA A 131 -9.33 7.49 2.46
CA ALA A 131 -8.83 8.27 1.33
C ALA A 131 -9.94 9.15 0.72
N GLN A 132 -11.15 8.60 0.56
CA GLN A 132 -12.30 9.37 0.06
C GLN A 132 -12.68 10.48 1.03
N ALA A 133 -12.73 10.19 2.34
CA ALA A 133 -13.03 11.19 3.36
C ALA A 133 -12.04 12.37 3.35
N LEU A 134 -10.77 12.11 3.01
CA LEU A 134 -9.75 13.15 2.87
C LEU A 134 -9.94 14.03 1.62
N ILE A 135 -10.50 13.48 0.53
CA ILE A 135 -10.59 14.17 -0.77
C ILE A 135 -11.74 15.18 -0.81
N TRP A 136 -12.92 14.82 -0.31
CA TRP A 136 -14.14 15.65 -0.43
C TRP A 136 -14.04 17.07 0.17
N PRO A 137 -13.37 17.31 1.32
CA PRO A 137 -13.23 18.65 1.88
C PRO A 137 -12.54 19.68 0.96
N HIS A 138 -11.80 19.21 -0.06
CA HIS A 138 -11.14 20.10 -1.01
C HIS A 138 -12.11 20.91 -1.87
N ILE A 139 -13.39 20.52 -1.98
CA ILE A 139 -14.43 21.37 -2.62
C ILE A 139 -14.43 22.77 -1.98
N TRP A 140 -14.45 22.81 -0.65
CA TRP A 140 -14.52 24.07 0.10
C TRP A 140 -13.16 24.75 0.21
N LEU A 141 -12.09 23.99 0.52
CA LEU A 141 -10.76 24.54 0.74
C LEU A 141 -10.14 25.13 -0.54
N CYS A 142 -10.30 24.44 -1.67
CA CYS A 142 -9.66 24.82 -2.93
C CYS A 142 -10.59 25.62 -3.86
N ARG A 143 -11.89 25.71 -3.52
CA ARG A 143 -12.95 26.20 -4.41
C ARG A 143 -12.88 25.52 -5.78
N TRP A 144 -12.68 24.20 -5.77
CA TRP A 144 -12.76 23.41 -6.99
C TRP A 144 -14.21 23.07 -7.32
N PRO A 145 -14.55 22.98 -8.61
CA PRO A 145 -15.83 22.42 -9.01
C PRO A 145 -16.04 21.00 -8.46
N VAL A 146 -17.29 20.67 -8.13
CA VAL A 146 -17.64 19.35 -7.59
C VAL A 146 -17.27 18.25 -8.57
N GLU A 147 -17.37 18.50 -9.88
CA GLU A 147 -17.04 17.53 -10.93
C GLU A 147 -15.54 17.18 -10.93
N VAL A 148 -14.68 18.17 -10.66
CA VAL A 148 -13.22 17.97 -10.57
C VAL A 148 -12.88 17.11 -9.36
N VAL A 149 -13.47 17.43 -8.20
CA VAL A 149 -13.22 16.66 -6.97
C VAL A 149 -13.79 15.24 -7.09
N ALA A 150 -14.96 15.07 -7.69
CA ALA A 150 -15.55 13.76 -7.96
C ALA A 150 -14.69 12.94 -8.93
N ALA A 151 -14.14 13.56 -9.99
CA ALA A 151 -13.24 12.89 -10.92
C ALA A 151 -11.91 12.48 -10.25
N ALA A 152 -11.33 13.34 -9.40
CA ALA A 152 -10.13 13.01 -8.63
C ALA A 152 -10.40 11.89 -7.61
N ALA A 153 -11.53 11.94 -6.91
CA ALA A 153 -12.00 10.90 -6.01
C ALA A 153 -12.17 9.55 -6.72
N ALA A 154 -12.78 9.56 -7.91
CA ALA A 154 -12.93 8.38 -8.76
C ALA A 154 -11.57 7.86 -9.24
N ALA A 155 -10.65 8.74 -9.65
CA ALA A 155 -9.30 8.35 -10.05
C ALA A 155 -8.56 7.62 -8.93
N VAL A 156 -8.60 8.16 -7.70
CA VAL A 156 -7.99 7.52 -6.53
C VAL A 156 -8.61 6.15 -6.26
N ALA A 157 -9.94 6.03 -6.32
CA ALA A 157 -10.63 4.75 -6.14
C ALA A 157 -10.24 3.73 -7.23
N ILE A 158 -10.22 4.15 -8.50
CA ILE A 158 -9.85 3.29 -9.64
C ILE A 158 -8.42 2.77 -9.50
N TRP A 159 -7.47 3.63 -9.13
CA TRP A 159 -6.08 3.21 -8.90
C TRP A 159 -5.94 2.30 -7.68
N ALA A 160 -6.70 2.52 -6.61
CA ALA A 160 -6.73 1.59 -5.49
C ALA A 160 -7.26 0.20 -5.91
N VAL A 161 -8.33 0.15 -6.71
CA VAL A 161 -8.86 -1.11 -7.28
C VAL A 161 -7.82 -1.77 -8.19
N ALA A 162 -7.10 -1.00 -9.01
CA ALA A 162 -6.04 -1.49 -9.89
C ALA A 162 -4.92 -2.19 -9.12
N ILE A 163 -4.42 -1.54 -8.07
CA ILE A 163 -3.37 -2.09 -7.19
C ILE A 163 -3.87 -3.33 -6.45
N GLY A 164 -5.12 -3.30 -5.98
CA GLY A 164 -5.77 -4.47 -5.41
C GLY A 164 -5.83 -5.65 -6.39
N ALA A 165 -6.13 -5.40 -7.67
CA ALA A 165 -6.11 -6.42 -8.70
C ALA A 165 -4.71 -7.00 -8.90
N ILE A 166 -3.67 -6.15 -8.99
CA ILE A 166 -2.27 -6.59 -9.11
C ILE A 166 -1.88 -7.48 -7.93
N LEU A 167 -2.22 -7.07 -6.70
CA LEU A 167 -1.95 -7.86 -5.50
C LEU A 167 -2.69 -9.19 -5.51
N ALA A 168 -3.99 -9.19 -5.82
CA ALA A 168 -4.79 -10.41 -5.87
C ALA A 168 -4.27 -11.41 -6.91
N ILE A 169 -3.91 -10.93 -8.11
CA ILE A 169 -3.28 -11.74 -9.16
C ILE A 169 -1.95 -12.29 -8.66
N ALA A 170 -1.07 -11.42 -8.12
CA ALA A 170 0.23 -11.83 -7.62
C ALA A 170 0.09 -12.98 -6.63
N TRP A 171 -0.75 -12.83 -5.60
CA TRP A 171 -1.04 -13.86 -4.60
C TRP A 171 -1.64 -15.14 -5.19
N GLY A 172 -2.48 -15.05 -6.23
CA GLY A 172 -3.01 -16.21 -6.94
C GLY A 172 -1.92 -17.09 -7.57
N PHE A 173 -0.75 -16.52 -7.86
CA PHE A 173 0.43 -17.21 -8.38
C PHE A 173 1.50 -17.55 -7.34
N PHE A 174 1.33 -17.24 -6.04
CA PHE A 174 2.38 -17.45 -5.03
C PHE A 174 2.79 -18.91 -4.80
N GLY A 175 2.01 -19.89 -5.31
CA GLY A 175 2.43 -21.29 -5.40
C GLY A 175 3.65 -21.52 -6.31
N VAL A 176 4.09 -20.51 -7.07
CA VAL A 176 5.17 -20.59 -8.07
C VAL A 176 6.49 -19.95 -7.57
N GLY A 177 6.56 -19.50 -6.31
CA GLY A 177 7.79 -19.03 -5.65
C GLY A 177 7.98 -17.50 -5.60
N ASN A 178 9.16 -17.06 -5.17
CA ASN A 178 9.48 -15.64 -4.88
C ASN A 178 9.47 -14.72 -6.12
N THR A 179 9.55 -15.28 -7.34
CA THR A 179 9.62 -14.49 -8.58
C THR A 179 8.36 -13.65 -8.79
N CYS A 180 7.16 -14.20 -8.56
CA CYS A 180 5.90 -13.47 -8.73
C CYS A 180 5.82 -12.25 -7.79
N ARG A 181 6.34 -12.38 -6.56
CA ARG A 181 6.44 -11.28 -5.59
C ARG A 181 7.32 -10.15 -6.11
N ILE A 182 8.52 -10.48 -6.61
CA ILE A 182 9.48 -9.49 -7.13
C ILE A 182 8.89 -8.78 -8.34
N LEU A 183 8.26 -9.51 -9.27
CA LEU A 183 7.63 -8.93 -10.45
C LEU A 183 6.48 -7.99 -10.07
N ALA A 184 5.63 -8.36 -9.10
CA ALA A 184 4.55 -7.50 -8.63
C ALA A 184 5.08 -6.23 -7.95
N MET A 185 6.15 -6.34 -7.14
CA MET A 185 6.83 -5.19 -6.55
C MET A 185 7.41 -4.27 -7.64
N ALA A 186 8.14 -4.83 -8.60
CA ALA A 186 8.72 -4.09 -9.72
C ALA A 186 7.63 -3.39 -10.55
N ALA A 187 6.51 -4.06 -10.84
CA ALA A 187 5.39 -3.47 -11.55
C ALA A 187 4.82 -2.25 -10.83
N CYS A 188 4.65 -2.30 -9.50
CA CYS A 188 4.20 -1.15 -8.71
C CYS A 188 5.19 0.02 -8.75
N VAL A 189 6.49 -0.26 -8.66
CA VAL A 189 7.55 0.77 -8.76
C VAL A 189 7.55 1.39 -10.16
N ILE A 190 7.56 0.58 -11.22
CA ILE A 190 7.55 1.05 -12.61
C ILE A 190 6.31 1.92 -12.86
N LEU A 191 5.14 1.50 -12.37
CA LEU A 191 3.91 2.27 -12.51
C LEU A 191 4.04 3.68 -11.90
N VAL A 192 4.64 3.79 -10.71
CA VAL A 192 4.86 5.08 -10.05
C VAL A 192 5.94 5.92 -10.75
N VAL A 193 7.10 5.31 -11.05
CA VAL A 193 8.24 5.99 -11.69
C VAL A 193 7.88 6.46 -13.10
N SER A 194 7.06 5.71 -13.83
CA SER A 194 6.60 6.08 -15.17
C SER A 194 5.89 7.45 -15.18
N GLY A 195 5.16 7.80 -14.11
CA GLY A 195 4.54 9.13 -13.98
C GLY A 195 5.56 10.26 -13.91
N ALA A 196 6.64 10.09 -13.13
CA ALA A 196 7.71 11.07 -13.07
C ALA A 196 8.44 11.21 -14.41
N VAL A 197 8.67 10.09 -15.12
CA VAL A 197 9.27 10.10 -16.45
C VAL A 197 8.37 10.82 -17.46
N VAL A 198 7.07 10.53 -17.47
CA VAL A 198 6.09 11.21 -18.35
C VAL A 198 6.08 12.71 -18.09
N ALA A 199 6.08 13.14 -16.82
CA ALA A 199 6.11 14.55 -16.46
C ALA A 199 7.40 15.24 -16.93
N LEU A 200 8.56 14.59 -16.76
CA LEU A 200 9.85 15.13 -17.18
C LEU A 200 9.97 15.24 -18.71
N VAL A 201 9.51 14.23 -19.43
CA VAL A 201 9.49 14.22 -20.90
C VAL A 201 8.56 15.30 -21.44
N ASP A 202 7.34 15.43 -20.88
CA ASP A 202 6.40 16.47 -21.30
C ASP A 202 6.94 17.87 -21.04
N ALA A 203 7.52 18.12 -19.85
CA ALA A 203 8.15 19.41 -19.53
C ALA A 203 9.28 19.77 -20.52
N SER A 204 10.05 18.78 -20.95
CA SER A 204 11.14 18.96 -21.92
C SER A 204 10.60 19.28 -23.32
N LEU A 205 9.50 18.64 -23.73
CA LEU A 205 8.89 18.84 -25.05
C LEU A 205 7.99 20.09 -25.12
N ALA A 206 7.48 20.55 -23.97
CA ALA A 206 6.63 21.72 -23.86
C ALA A 206 7.40 23.04 -23.93
N ALA A 207 8.74 23.02 -23.86
CA ALA A 207 9.58 24.20 -24.05
C ALA A 207 9.37 24.78 -25.46
N GLY A 208 8.46 25.75 -25.57
CA GLY A 208 8.11 26.44 -26.81
C GLY A 208 6.81 25.99 -27.50
N ARG A 209 6.00 25.10 -26.90
CA ARG A 209 4.69 24.70 -27.45
C ARG A 209 3.54 25.25 -26.61
N THR A 210 2.44 25.62 -27.26
CA THR A 210 1.17 25.86 -26.57
C THR A 210 0.67 24.53 -26.02
N PRO A 211 0.39 24.41 -24.71
CA PRO A 211 -0.05 23.16 -24.13
C PRO A 211 -1.41 22.74 -24.73
N PRO A 212 -1.62 21.45 -25.03
CA PRO A 212 -2.90 20.98 -25.54
C PRO A 212 -4.01 21.16 -24.50
N LEU A 213 -5.28 21.20 -24.96
CA LEU A 213 -6.46 21.37 -24.10
C LEU A 213 -6.63 20.26 -23.05
N ALA A 214 -6.10 19.06 -23.33
CA ALA A 214 -6.05 17.95 -22.39
C ALA A 214 -4.81 17.10 -22.65
N GLN A 215 -4.06 16.78 -21.59
CA GLN A 215 -2.90 15.91 -21.66
C GLN A 215 -3.32 14.47 -21.33
N LEU A 216 -4.08 13.83 -22.24
CA LEU A 216 -4.56 12.46 -22.04
C LEU A 216 -3.48 11.45 -21.62
N PRO A 217 -2.22 11.51 -22.10
CA PRO A 217 -1.16 10.63 -21.62
C PRO A 217 -0.94 10.68 -20.10
N TRP A 218 -1.18 11.84 -19.47
CA TRP A 218 -1.03 12.02 -18.02
C TRP A 218 -2.11 11.25 -17.24
N MET A 219 -3.21 10.86 -17.86
CA MET A 219 -4.25 10.07 -17.20
C MET A 219 -3.85 8.60 -16.95
N TYR A 220 -2.83 8.08 -17.65
CA TYR A 220 -2.44 6.67 -17.59
C TYR A 220 -1.46 6.33 -16.47
N THR A 221 -1.01 7.30 -15.69
CA THR A 221 -0.23 7.03 -14.47
C THR A 221 -0.96 7.59 -13.26
N PRO A 222 -0.87 6.93 -12.09
CA PRO A 222 -1.58 7.37 -10.91
C PRO A 222 -1.22 8.82 -10.55
N LEU A 223 0.07 9.14 -10.50
CA LEU A 223 0.53 10.44 -10.02
C LEU A 223 0.16 11.58 -10.98
N THR A 224 0.41 11.41 -12.28
CA THR A 224 0.13 12.47 -13.26
C THR A 224 -1.37 12.68 -13.49
N SER A 225 -2.21 11.67 -13.23
CA SER A 225 -3.66 11.79 -13.40
C SER A 225 -4.26 12.85 -12.47
N ILE A 226 -3.77 12.94 -11.22
CA ILE A 226 -4.22 13.97 -10.27
C ILE A 226 -3.79 15.36 -10.73
N PHE A 227 -2.56 15.51 -11.22
CA PHE A 227 -2.10 16.80 -11.74
C PHE A 227 -2.94 17.27 -12.92
N GLU A 228 -3.27 16.39 -13.86
CA GLU A 228 -4.08 16.75 -15.03
C GLU A 228 -5.54 17.07 -14.64
N LEU A 229 -6.16 16.25 -13.79
CA LEU A 229 -7.55 16.45 -13.34
C LEU A 229 -7.73 17.76 -12.57
N THR A 230 -6.74 18.14 -11.76
CA THR A 230 -6.79 19.32 -10.90
C THR A 230 -6.08 20.54 -11.50
N ARG A 231 -5.60 20.45 -12.74
CA ARG A 231 -4.85 21.51 -13.42
C ARG A 231 -5.69 22.77 -13.58
N ASP A 232 -5.09 23.92 -13.30
CA ASP A 232 -5.75 25.21 -13.54
C ASP A 232 -5.94 25.46 -15.05
N ARG A 233 -7.18 25.83 -15.43
CA ARG A 233 -7.58 26.08 -16.83
C ARG A 233 -8.07 27.52 -16.97
N PRO A 234 -7.17 28.52 -17.01
CA PRO A 234 -7.54 29.93 -16.93
C PRO A 234 -8.47 30.37 -18.09
N TRP A 235 -8.36 29.73 -19.25
CA TRP A 235 -9.21 30.00 -20.41
C TRP A 235 -10.70 29.71 -20.18
N SER A 236 -11.04 28.86 -19.22
CA SER A 236 -12.43 28.50 -18.89
C SER A 236 -13.07 29.45 -17.86
N GLY A 237 -12.28 30.33 -17.25
CA GLY A 237 -12.70 31.11 -16.07
C GLY A 237 -12.91 30.27 -14.80
N ARG A 238 -12.66 28.95 -14.85
CA ARG A 238 -12.75 28.03 -13.70
C ARG A 238 -11.36 27.68 -13.17
N SER A 239 -11.31 27.31 -11.90
CA SER A 239 -10.07 26.83 -11.25
C SER A 239 -9.60 25.48 -11.79
N ALA A 240 -10.50 24.63 -12.32
CA ALA A 240 -10.17 23.40 -13.04
C ALA A 240 -11.40 22.98 -13.84
N ASP A 241 -11.23 22.14 -14.85
CA ASP A 241 -12.35 21.66 -15.67
C ASP A 241 -12.11 20.24 -16.19
N ILE A 242 -13.18 19.42 -16.20
CA ILE A 242 -13.14 18.01 -16.61
C ILE A 242 -13.84 17.84 -17.95
N GLY A 243 -13.06 17.58 -19.00
CA GLY A 243 -13.59 17.18 -20.31
C GLY A 243 -13.93 15.68 -20.43
N PRO A 244 -14.68 15.28 -21.49
CA PRO A 244 -15.05 13.89 -21.76
C PRO A 244 -13.87 12.93 -21.91
N GLY A 245 -12.71 13.43 -22.36
CA GLY A 245 -11.49 12.64 -22.50
C GLY A 245 -10.99 12.07 -21.16
N HIS A 246 -11.08 12.84 -20.08
CA HIS A 246 -10.70 12.34 -18.75
C HIS A 246 -11.64 11.24 -18.28
N LEU A 247 -12.95 11.41 -18.48
CA LEU A 247 -13.95 10.41 -18.10
C LEU A 247 -13.74 9.10 -18.86
N ARG A 248 -13.47 9.16 -20.18
CA ARG A 248 -13.12 7.97 -20.97
C ARG A 248 -11.88 7.27 -20.44
N ALA A 249 -10.82 8.03 -20.12
CA ALA A 249 -9.61 7.45 -19.54
C ALA A 249 -9.88 6.75 -18.20
N LEU A 250 -10.65 7.38 -17.31
CA LEU A 250 -11.07 6.77 -16.04
C LEU A 250 -11.88 5.49 -16.26
N VAL A 251 -12.83 5.49 -17.19
CA VAL A 251 -13.63 4.29 -17.51
C VAL A 251 -12.75 3.17 -18.04
N VAL A 252 -11.81 3.46 -18.95
CA VAL A 252 -10.89 2.45 -19.50
C VAL A 252 -10.03 1.84 -18.40
N ILE A 253 -9.40 2.66 -17.55
CA ILE A 253 -8.57 2.17 -16.44
C ILE A 253 -9.43 1.39 -15.45
N GLY A 254 -10.62 1.88 -15.11
CA GLY A 254 -11.56 1.19 -14.23
C GLY A 254 -11.98 -0.17 -14.76
N ALA A 255 -12.29 -0.28 -16.05
CA ALA A 255 -12.65 -1.55 -16.71
C ALA A 255 -11.48 -2.55 -16.68
N LEU A 256 -10.25 -2.10 -16.95
CA LEU A 256 -9.06 -2.94 -16.86
C LEU A 256 -8.82 -3.45 -15.44
N SER A 257 -9.00 -2.59 -14.43
CA SER A 257 -8.87 -2.96 -13.02
C SER A 257 -9.89 -4.03 -12.61
N VAL A 258 -11.16 -3.86 -12.99
CA VAL A 258 -12.22 -4.85 -12.73
C VAL A 258 -11.93 -6.17 -13.45
N GLY A 259 -11.46 -6.10 -14.71
CA GLY A 259 -11.01 -7.28 -15.45
C GLY A 259 -9.88 -8.03 -14.72
N GLY A 260 -8.92 -7.32 -14.13
CA GLY A 260 -7.87 -7.90 -13.32
C GLY A 260 -8.38 -8.66 -12.09
N TRP A 261 -9.42 -8.15 -11.41
CA TRP A 261 -10.09 -8.87 -10.33
C TRP A 261 -10.79 -10.15 -10.81
N ALA A 262 -11.44 -10.10 -11.97
CA ALA A 262 -12.05 -11.29 -12.57
C ALA A 262 -10.98 -12.36 -12.89
N VAL A 263 -9.83 -11.95 -13.43
CA VAL A 263 -8.68 -12.85 -13.66
C VAL A 263 -8.20 -13.45 -12.33
N ALA A 264 -8.00 -12.63 -11.29
CA ALA A 264 -7.59 -13.12 -9.97
C ALA A 264 -8.58 -14.15 -9.39
N ALA A 265 -9.89 -13.93 -9.55
CA ALA A 265 -10.93 -14.86 -9.12
C ALA A 265 -10.89 -16.23 -9.81
N MET A 266 -10.38 -16.28 -11.05
CA MET A 266 -10.26 -17.52 -11.80
C MET A 266 -9.02 -18.35 -11.43
N LEU A 267 -7.99 -17.72 -10.83
CA LEU A 267 -6.72 -18.37 -10.49
C LEU A 267 -6.88 -19.47 -9.43
N PRO A 268 -6.21 -20.63 -9.59
CA PRO A 268 -6.33 -21.76 -8.67
C PRO A 268 -5.97 -21.41 -7.22
N GLY A 269 -4.93 -20.59 -7.01
CA GLY A 269 -4.49 -20.15 -5.68
C GLY A 269 -5.51 -19.27 -4.95
N CYS A 270 -6.51 -18.75 -5.67
CA CYS A 270 -7.58 -17.95 -5.09
C CYS A 270 -8.87 -18.77 -4.86
N ARG A 271 -8.96 -20.01 -5.35
CA ARG A 271 -10.14 -20.87 -5.16
C ARG A 271 -10.15 -21.43 -3.75
N PHE A 272 -11.28 -21.25 -3.08
CA PHE A 272 -11.52 -21.76 -1.73
C PHE A 272 -11.41 -23.30 -1.74
N LYS A 273 -10.38 -23.85 -1.08
CA LYS A 273 -10.43 -25.27 -0.68
C LYS A 273 -11.46 -25.34 0.44
N ARG A 274 -12.62 -25.95 0.15
CA ARG A 274 -13.65 -26.27 1.14
C ARG A 274 -13.15 -27.36 2.07
#